data_AF-A0A967HP59-F1
#
_entry.id   AF-A0A967HP59-F1
#
_cell.length_a   1.000
_cell.length_b   1.000
_cell.length_c   1.000
_cell.angle_alpha   90.00
_cell.angle_beta   90.00
_cell.angle_gamma   90.00
#
_symmetry.space_group_name_H-M   'P 1'
#
loop_
_entity.id
_entity.type
_entity.pdbx_description
1 polymer ?
#
loop_
_entity_poly.entity_id
_entity_poly.type
_entity_poly.pdbx_seq_one_letter_code
_entity_poly.pdbx_strand_id
1 'polypeptide(L)'
;GNYVYGAAKGGLATFLAGLRRRLAGTGVSVLTIKPGFVDTPMTRHLPKNALYASAERVGGRIHRALVAGRPDVLYVPWYWRWIMLVLRTLPEWLFRRLRV
;
A
#
# COMPACT_ATOMS: atom_id res chain seq x y z
N GLY A 1 9.78 -8.93 10.96
CA GLY A 1 8.48 -8.33 10.55
C GLY A 1 7.32 -9.25 10.91
N ASN A 2 6.12 -8.74 11.10
CA ASN A 2 4.93 -9.56 11.40
C ASN A 2 4.43 -10.29 10.14
N TYR A 3 4.81 -11.56 9.98
CA TYR A 3 4.50 -12.36 8.78
C TYR A 3 3.00 -12.69 8.65
N VAL A 4 2.27 -12.83 9.77
CA VAL A 4 0.81 -13.05 9.76
C VAL A 4 0.09 -11.82 9.22
N TYR A 5 0.47 -10.64 9.72
CA TYR A 5 -0.07 -9.37 9.22
C TYR A 5 0.26 -9.17 7.74
N GLY A 6 1.51 -9.44 7.34
CA GLY A 6 1.96 -9.37 5.95
C GLY A 6 1.18 -10.30 5.03
N ALA A 7 1.00 -11.57 5.43
CA ALA A 7 0.22 -12.55 4.68
C ALA A 7 -1.25 -12.12 4.52
N ALA A 8 -1.88 -11.66 5.60
CA ALA A 8 -3.26 -11.18 5.56
C ALA A 8 -3.43 -9.99 4.59
N LYS A 9 -2.55 -8.99 4.66
CA LYS A 9 -2.60 -7.82 3.75
C LYS A 9 -2.25 -8.20 2.30
N GLY A 10 -1.34 -9.14 2.11
CA GLY A 10 -1.01 -9.70 0.80
C GLY A 10 -2.19 -10.42 0.16
N GLY A 11 -2.81 -11.34 0.91
CA GLY A 11 -4.00 -12.08 0.48
C GLY A 11 -5.17 -11.16 0.13
N LEU A 12 -5.44 -10.15 0.96
CA LEU A 12 -6.45 -9.13 0.67
C LEU A 12 -6.16 -8.38 -0.63
N ALA A 13 -4.91 -8.00 -0.90
CA ALA A 13 -4.55 -7.32 -2.13
C ALA A 13 -4.77 -8.20 -3.37
N THR A 14 -4.48 -9.50 -3.29
CA THR A 14 -4.74 -10.47 -4.37
C THR A 14 -6.24 -10.66 -4.58
N PHE A 15 -7.02 -10.82 -3.50
CA PHE A 15 -8.48 -10.92 -3.57
C PHE A 15 -9.11 -9.71 -4.27
N LEU A 16 -8.71 -8.49 -3.89
CA LEU A 16 -9.23 -7.26 -4.50
C LEU A 16 -8.86 -7.13 -5.99
N ALA A 17 -7.71 -7.67 -6.40
CA ALA A 17 -7.35 -7.73 -7.82
C ALA A 17 -8.31 -8.61 -8.63
N GLY A 18 -8.64 -9.79 -8.10
CA GLY A 18 -9.64 -10.68 -8.71
C GLY A 18 -11.05 -10.07 -8.71
N LEU A 19 -11.45 -9.45 -7.58
CA LEU A 19 -12.75 -8.77 -7.46
C LEU A 19 -12.92 -7.66 -8.51
N ARG A 20 -11.88 -6.86 -8.73
CA ARG A 20 -11.90 -5.82 -9.77
C ARG A 20 -12.11 -6.38 -11.16
N ARG A 21 -11.43 -7.50 -11.48
CA ARG A 21 -11.60 -8.16 -12.78
C ARG A 21 -13.03 -8.70 -12.94
N ARG A 22 -13.61 -9.26 -11.88
CA ARG A 22 -14.99 -9.76 -11.87
C ARG A 22 -16.03 -8.65 -12.08
N LEU A 23 -15.78 -7.46 -11.54
CA LEU A 23 -16.68 -6.30 -11.64
C LEU A 23 -16.38 -5.39 -12.84
N ALA A 24 -15.43 -5.77 -13.70
CA ALA A 24 -15.11 -4.99 -14.89
C ALA A 24 -16.35 -4.87 -15.79
N GLY A 25 -16.75 -3.64 -16.12
CA GLY A 25 -17.92 -3.36 -16.97
C GLY A 25 -19.26 -3.25 -16.24
N THR A 26 -19.31 -3.46 -14.92
CA THR A 26 -20.58 -3.36 -14.15
C THR A 26 -20.86 -1.95 -13.61
N GLY A 27 -19.96 -0.99 -13.83
CA GLY A 27 -20.03 0.35 -13.24
C GLY A 27 -19.52 0.43 -11.78
N VAL A 28 -19.17 -0.69 -11.16
CA VAL A 28 -18.59 -0.73 -9.80
C VAL A 28 -17.06 -0.68 -9.87
N SER A 29 -16.45 0.29 -9.18
CA SER A 29 -15.00 0.42 -9.08
C SER A 29 -14.45 -0.21 -7.80
N VAL A 30 -13.24 -0.77 -7.86
CA VAL A 30 -12.55 -1.37 -6.71
C VAL A 30 -11.18 -0.70 -6.53
N LEU A 31 -11.10 0.19 -5.55
CA LEU A 31 -9.87 0.91 -5.20
C LEU A 31 -9.09 0.17 -4.10
N THR A 32 -7.88 -0.32 -4.41
CA THR A 32 -6.97 -0.91 -3.42
C THR A 32 -6.00 0.15 -2.90
N ILE A 33 -6.07 0.47 -1.61
CA ILE A 33 -5.21 1.47 -0.98
C ILE A 33 -4.04 0.76 -0.29
N LYS A 34 -2.81 1.18 -0.61
CA LYS A 34 -1.56 0.69 -0.04
C LYS A 34 -0.82 1.87 0.60
N PRO A 35 -1.15 2.22 1.85
CA PRO A 35 -0.46 3.29 2.54
C PRO A 35 0.96 2.84 2.90
N GLY A 36 1.89 3.79 2.84
CA GLY A 36 3.18 3.69 3.48
C GLY A 36 3.10 3.92 4.98
N PHE A 37 4.20 4.33 5.60
CA PHE A 37 4.17 4.77 6.99
C PHE A 37 3.34 6.05 7.13
N VAL A 38 2.32 6.00 8.00
CA VAL A 38 1.42 7.11 8.26
C VAL A 38 1.56 7.53 9.72
N ASP A 39 1.72 8.82 9.94
CA ASP A 39 1.75 9.41 11.27
C ASP A 39 0.36 9.41 11.90
N THR A 40 0.13 8.42 12.76
CA THR A 40 -1.12 8.18 13.48
C THR A 40 -0.83 7.89 14.96
N PRO A 41 -1.84 7.93 15.85
CA PRO A 41 -1.65 7.50 17.24
C PRO A 41 -1.03 6.09 17.35
N MET A 42 -1.39 5.17 16.45
CA MET A 42 -0.84 3.80 16.39
C MET A 42 0.68 3.77 16.15
N THR A 43 1.24 4.76 15.45
CA THR A 43 2.67 4.79 15.09
C THR A 43 3.47 5.82 15.88
N ARG A 44 2.85 6.52 16.85
CA ARG A 44 3.46 7.66 17.56
C ARG A 44 4.71 7.28 18.36
N HIS A 45 4.79 6.03 18.80
CA HIS A 45 5.93 5.49 19.57
C HIS A 45 7.13 5.09 18.70
N LEU A 46 6.99 5.15 17.36
CA LEU A 46 8.07 4.79 16.43
C LEU A 46 8.86 6.04 16.01
N PRO A 47 10.20 5.93 15.82
CA PRO A 47 11.01 7.04 15.33
C PRO A 47 10.56 7.42 13.92
N LYS A 48 10.14 8.67 13.75
CA LYS A 48 9.69 9.19 12.45
C LYS A 48 10.88 9.56 11.58
N ASN A 49 10.80 9.19 10.31
CA ASN A 49 11.76 9.57 9.28
C ASN A 49 11.03 10.16 8.06
N ALA A 50 11.76 10.52 7.01
CA ALA A 50 11.20 11.12 5.80
C ALA A 50 10.18 10.25 5.04
N LEU A 51 10.04 8.96 5.39
CA LEU A 51 9.07 8.05 4.78
C LEU A 51 7.67 8.13 5.41
N TYR A 52 7.52 8.85 6.53
CA TYR A 52 6.23 9.08 7.17
C TYR A 52 5.45 10.19 6.46
N ALA A 53 4.15 9.98 6.29
CA ALA A 53 3.22 10.99 5.81
C ALA A 53 2.16 11.31 6.87
N SER A 54 1.68 12.55 6.92
CA SER A 54 0.58 12.92 7.81
C SER A 54 -0.72 12.19 7.43
N ALA A 55 -1.53 11.83 8.42
CA ALA A 55 -2.83 11.19 8.22
C ALA A 55 -3.75 12.04 7.32
N GLU A 56 -3.71 13.36 7.48
CA GLU A 56 -4.49 14.31 6.68
C GLU A 56 -4.10 14.29 5.20
N ARG A 57 -2.79 14.26 4.90
CA ARG A 57 -2.31 14.15 3.51
C ARG A 57 -2.70 12.81 2.90
N VAL A 58 -2.63 11.74 3.68
CA VAL A 58 -3.03 10.40 3.22
C VAL A 58 -4.54 10.35 2.94
N GLY A 59 -5.36 10.83 3.87
CA GLY A 59 -6.82 10.91 3.74
C GLY A 59 -7.24 11.74 2.53
N GLY A 60 -6.67 12.94 2.36
CA GLY A 60 -6.97 13.79 1.21
C GLY A 60 -6.54 13.19 -0.14
N ARG A 61 -5.52 12.32 -0.17
CA ARG A 61 -5.13 11.57 -1.38
C ARG A 61 -6.11 10.43 -1.67
N ILE A 62 -6.54 9.71 -0.64
CA ILE A 62 -7.53 8.63 -0.76
C ILE A 62 -8.86 9.18 -1.28
N HIS A 63 -9.35 10.27 -0.68
CA HIS A 63 -10.60 10.91 -1.09
C HIS A 63 -10.56 11.33 -2.56
N ARG A 64 -9.49 11.99 -2.99
CA ARG A 64 -9.32 12.39 -4.41
C ARG A 64 -9.30 11.20 -5.36
N ALA A 65 -8.66 10.10 -5.00
CA ALA A 65 -8.63 8.90 -5.83
C ALA A 65 -10.01 8.22 -5.92
N LEU A 66 -10.76 8.23 -4.81
CA LEU A 66 -12.12 7.70 -4.75
C LEU A 66 -13.04 8.49 -5.69
N VAL A 67 -13.04 9.83 -5.60
CA VAL A 67 -13.86 10.70 -6.46
C VAL A 67 -13.45 10.59 -7.93
N ALA A 68 -12.16 10.48 -8.22
CA ALA A 68 -11.67 10.34 -9.59
C ALA A 68 -11.95 8.96 -10.21
N GLY A 69 -12.32 7.95 -9.41
CA GLY A 69 -12.48 6.56 -9.87
C GLY A 69 -11.17 5.91 -10.33
N ARG A 70 -10.01 6.48 -10.01
CA ARG A 70 -8.69 6.01 -10.45
C ARG A 70 -7.57 6.48 -9.51
N PRO A 71 -6.44 5.77 -9.44
CA PRO A 71 -6.15 4.48 -10.08
C PRO A 71 -6.76 3.29 -9.32
N ASP A 72 -6.75 2.10 -9.92
CA ASP A 72 -7.17 0.85 -9.28
C ASP A 72 -6.37 0.49 -8.02
N VAL A 73 -5.07 0.82 -8.01
CA VAL A 73 -4.15 0.60 -6.89
C VAL A 73 -3.47 1.89 -6.55
N LEU A 74 -3.74 2.40 -5.35
CA LEU A 74 -3.21 3.66 -4.87
C LEU A 74 -2.14 3.44 -3.80
N TYR A 75 -0.91 3.80 -4.13
CA TYR A 75 0.16 3.96 -3.14
C TYR A 75 0.15 5.38 -2.58
N VAL A 76 0.12 5.51 -1.25
CA VAL A 76 0.15 6.81 -0.58
C VAL A 76 1.15 6.80 0.57
N PRO A 77 2.24 7.58 0.50
CA PRO A 77 2.68 8.41 -0.63
C PRO A 77 3.01 7.64 -1.92
N TRP A 78 3.04 8.33 -3.07
CA TRP A 78 3.23 7.70 -4.39
C TRP A 78 4.57 6.99 -4.55
N TYR A 79 5.62 7.46 -3.86
CA TYR A 79 6.97 6.89 -3.95
C TYR A 79 7.05 5.47 -3.37
N TRP A 80 6.11 5.08 -2.50
CA TRP A 80 6.01 3.70 -2.00
C TRP A 80 5.75 2.68 -3.10
N ARG A 81 5.21 3.11 -4.25
CA ARG A 81 5.09 2.25 -5.43
C ARG A 81 6.45 1.76 -5.90
N TRP A 82 7.45 2.65 -5.92
CA TRP A 82 8.80 2.34 -6.37
C TRP A 82 9.58 1.55 -5.32
N ILE A 83 9.44 1.91 -4.04
CA ILE A 83 10.02 1.12 -2.93
C ILE A 83 9.52 -0.32 -3.00
N MET A 84 8.20 -0.51 -3.11
CA MET A 84 7.61 -1.85 -3.19
C MET A 84 7.95 -2.57 -4.50
N LEU A 85 8.20 -1.86 -5.60
CA LEU A 85 8.66 -2.48 -6.83
C LEU A 85 10.04 -3.11 -6.61
N VAL A 86 10.99 -2.34 -6.06
CA VAL A 86 12.34 -2.82 -5.74
C VAL A 86 12.28 -3.98 -4.74
N LEU A 87 11.51 -3.85 -3.65
CA LEU A 87 11.38 -4.90 -2.64
C LEU A 87 10.77 -6.20 -3.18
N ARG A 88 9.91 -6.13 -4.21
CA ARG A 88 9.28 -7.32 -4.80
C ARG A 88 10.12 -7.98 -5.87
N THR A 89 10.98 -7.23 -6.55
CA THR A 89 11.87 -7.76 -7.58
C THR A 89 13.23 -8.17 -7.03
N LEU A 90 13.55 -7.75 -5.80
CA LEU A 90 14.80 -8.09 -5.12
C LEU A 90 14.89 -9.62 -4.92
N PRO A 91 15.94 -10.27 -5.45
CA PRO A 91 16.15 -11.69 -5.26
C PRO A 91 16.36 -12.04 -3.80
N GLU A 92 15.89 -13.23 -3.41
CA GLU A 92 15.96 -13.72 -2.04
C GLU A 92 17.39 -13.84 -1.50
N TRP A 93 18.37 -14.13 -2.35
CA TRP A 93 19.78 -14.18 -1.96
C TRP A 93 20.32 -12.82 -1.52
N LEU A 94 19.80 -11.72 -2.09
CA LEU A 94 20.21 -10.36 -1.73
C LEU A 94 19.50 -9.91 -0.45
N PHE A 95 18.23 -10.30 -0.25
CA PHE A 95 17.54 -10.16 1.03
C PHE A 95 18.26 -10.87 2.16
N ARG A 96 18.78 -12.08 1.94
CA ARG A 96 19.56 -12.81 2.97
C ARG A 96 20.88 -12.12 3.33
N ARG A 97 21.46 -11.31 2.43
CA ARG A 97 22.70 -10.54 2.68
C ARG A 97 22.44 -9.23 3.41
N LEU A 98 21.31 -8.60 3.14
CA LEU A 98 20.84 -7.46 3.90
C LEU A 98 20.30 -8.00 5.24
N ARG A 99 21.08 -7.91 6.31
CA ARG A 99 20.65 -8.30 7.67
C ARG A 99 19.55 -7.35 8.20
N VAL A 100 18.37 -7.41 7.58
CA VAL A 100 17.14 -6.68 7.93
C VAL A 100 16.12 -7.65 8.50
#